data_AF-A0A7X7TY57-F1
#
_entry.id   AF-A0A7X7TY57-F1
#
_cell.length_a   1.000
_cell.length_b   1.000
_cell.length_c   1.000
_cell.angle_alpha   90.00
_cell.angle_beta   90.00
_cell.angle_gamma   90.00
#
_symmetry.space_group_name_H-M   'P 1'
#
loop_
_entity.id
_entity.type
_entity.pdbx_description
1 polymer ?
#
loop_
_entity_poly.entity_id
_entity_poly.type
_entity_poly.pdbx_seq_one_letter_code
_entity_poly.pdbx_strand_id
1 'polypeptide(L)'
;VLRPYFWPLGICFYPQLLGAGGICEYPKARLQIVTTLRQHHAAFCTTMFDYYAMPNSWPQREAAGQCPFLQRPGMIEQAISADIANELGDRFNAARLVPYVQMHEFEALLFSEPALLAKGLDLAGDDAIQTIRNQFRTPEEIDDSPQTAPSKRILGLQPRYDKRIDGVLISQNIGLGLMRAQCPHFSEWIAKLETLAESR
;
A
#
# COMPACT_ATOMS: atom_id res chain seq x y z
N VAL A 1 3.12 11.25 5.12
CA VAL A 1 2.63 11.56 3.75
C VAL A 1 1.10 11.68 3.69
N LEU A 2 0.33 10.64 4.04
CA LEU A 2 -1.14 10.66 3.87
C LEU A 2 -1.89 11.64 4.78
N ARG A 3 -1.64 11.62 6.09
CA ARG A 3 -2.36 12.47 7.07
C ARG A 3 -2.40 13.96 6.70
N PRO A 4 -1.27 14.65 6.42
CA PRO A 4 -1.32 16.07 6.07
C PRO A 4 -2.03 16.34 4.74
N TYR A 5 -2.07 15.37 3.82
CA TYR A 5 -2.76 15.50 2.55
C TYR A 5 -4.29 15.40 2.69
N PHE A 6 -4.76 14.45 3.49
CA PHE A 6 -6.19 14.16 3.67
C PHE A 6 -6.87 15.00 4.74
N TRP A 7 -6.11 15.58 5.68
CA TRP A 7 -6.66 16.42 6.74
C TRP A 7 -7.48 17.62 6.23
N PRO A 8 -7.02 18.40 5.22
CA PRO A 8 -7.83 19.47 4.63
C PRO A 8 -9.11 18.99 3.94
N LEU A 9 -9.16 17.72 3.50
CA LEU A 9 -10.34 17.07 2.93
C LEU A 9 -11.31 16.56 4.01
N GLY A 10 -11.03 16.82 5.29
CA GLY A 10 -11.79 16.33 6.43
C GLY A 10 -11.59 14.84 6.73
N ILE A 11 -10.66 14.16 6.05
CA ILE A 11 -10.42 12.73 6.23
C ILE A 11 -9.31 12.51 7.27
N CYS A 12 -9.64 11.71 8.29
CA CYS A 12 -8.74 11.35 9.38
C CYS A 12 -8.48 9.85 9.37
N PHE A 13 -7.21 9.45 9.41
CA PHE A 13 -6.83 8.04 9.51
C PHE A 13 -6.62 7.62 10.96
N TYR A 14 -7.20 6.47 11.32
CA TYR A 14 -6.99 5.80 12.60
C TYR A 14 -6.36 4.44 12.30
N PRO A 15 -5.01 4.35 12.25
CA PRO A 15 -4.33 3.12 11.90
C PRO A 15 -4.60 2.05 12.96
N GLN A 16 -4.93 0.85 12.51
CA GLN A 16 -5.08 -0.33 13.35
C GLN A 16 -4.09 -1.39 12.89
N LEU A 17 -3.36 -1.98 13.82
CA LEU A 17 -2.52 -3.13 13.51
C LEU A 17 -3.41 -4.36 13.31
N LEU A 18 -3.17 -5.10 12.24
CA LEU A 18 -3.64 -6.47 12.13
C LEU A 18 -2.68 -7.39 12.87
N GLY A 19 -3.23 -8.22 13.77
CA GLY A 19 -2.44 -9.21 14.50
C GLY A 19 -1.28 -8.59 15.30
N ALA A 20 -0.07 -9.10 15.10
CA ALA A 20 1.14 -8.71 15.84
C ALA A 20 2.05 -7.72 15.07
N GLY A 21 1.52 -7.02 14.06
CA GLY A 21 2.30 -6.06 13.26
C GLY A 21 2.74 -6.55 11.89
N GLY A 22 1.96 -7.46 11.29
CA GLY A 22 2.15 -7.97 9.94
C GLY A 22 0.86 -8.59 9.41
N ILE A 23 0.81 -8.90 8.13
CA ILE A 23 -0.35 -9.58 7.55
C ILE A 23 -0.53 -10.97 8.18
N CYS A 24 -1.75 -11.26 8.59
CA CYS A 24 -2.12 -12.53 9.20
C CYS A 24 -3.07 -13.32 8.29
N GLU A 25 -3.45 -14.53 8.71
CA GLU A 25 -4.43 -15.34 7.99
C GLU A 25 -5.76 -14.59 7.80
N TYR A 26 -6.36 -14.78 6.62
CA TYR A 26 -7.55 -14.04 6.21
C TYR A 26 -8.71 -14.12 7.21
N PRO A 27 -9.06 -15.29 7.81
CA PRO A 27 -10.14 -15.34 8.79
C PRO A 27 -9.97 -14.37 9.96
N LYS A 28 -8.73 -14.15 10.41
CA LYS A 28 -8.41 -13.20 11.48
C LYS A 28 -8.53 -11.76 11.01
N ALA A 29 -7.99 -11.44 9.83
CA ALA A 29 -8.11 -10.12 9.22
C ALA A 29 -9.57 -9.75 8.96
N ARG A 30 -10.34 -10.67 8.35
CA ARG A 30 -11.76 -10.56 8.07
C ARG A 30 -12.56 -10.25 9.33
N LEU A 31 -12.36 -11.02 10.41
CA LEU A 31 -13.04 -10.78 11.68
C LEU A 31 -12.78 -9.37 12.20
N GLN A 32 -11.54 -8.89 12.15
CA GLN A 32 -11.18 -7.56 12.61
C GLN A 32 -11.80 -6.45 11.74
N ILE A 33 -11.78 -6.58 10.41
CA ILE A 33 -12.38 -5.62 9.49
C ILE A 33 -13.91 -5.55 9.68
N VAL A 34 -14.57 -6.70 9.72
CA VAL A 34 -16.02 -6.82 9.96
C VAL A 34 -16.41 -6.22 11.31
N THR A 35 -15.65 -6.54 12.37
CA THR A 35 -15.89 -5.98 13.70
C THR A 35 -15.76 -4.46 13.70
N THR A 36 -14.73 -3.92 13.06
CA THR A 36 -14.49 -2.47 12.95
C THR A 36 -15.63 -1.77 12.21
N LEU A 37 -16.08 -2.34 11.07
CA LEU A 37 -17.17 -1.79 10.27
C LEU A 37 -18.53 -1.85 10.99
N ARG A 38 -18.75 -2.87 11.82
CA ARG A 38 -19.93 -2.99 12.69
C ARG A 38 -19.89 -1.98 13.85
N GLN A 39 -18.75 -1.78 14.49
CA GLN A 39 -18.62 -0.86 15.63
C GLN A 39 -18.70 0.62 15.22
N HIS A 40 -18.16 0.97 14.05
CA HIS A 40 -18.07 2.35 13.59
C HIS A 40 -18.94 2.60 12.36
N HIS A 41 -20.26 2.68 12.54
CA HIS A 41 -21.24 2.79 11.45
C HIS A 41 -21.03 3.98 10.48
N ALA A 42 -20.41 5.07 10.94
CA ALA A 42 -20.10 6.24 10.12
C ALA A 42 -18.67 6.23 9.55
N ALA A 43 -17.83 5.27 9.94
CA ALA A 43 -16.46 5.18 9.46
C ALA A 43 -16.38 4.39 8.16
N PHE A 44 -15.42 4.80 7.34
CA PHE A 44 -14.90 4.06 6.19
C PHE A 44 -13.70 3.23 6.64
N CYS A 45 -13.50 2.08 5.99
CA CYS A 45 -12.36 1.20 6.22
C CYS A 45 -11.56 1.08 4.93
N THR A 46 -10.26 1.25 5.03
CA THR A 46 -9.30 0.97 3.96
C THR A 46 -8.19 0.09 4.52
N THR A 47 -7.46 -0.57 3.63
CA THR A 47 -6.33 -1.41 4.00
C THR A 47 -5.05 -0.90 3.37
N MET A 48 -3.92 -1.49 3.75
CA MET A 48 -2.63 -1.39 3.06
C MET A 48 -1.87 -2.66 3.41
N PHE A 49 -2.02 -3.68 2.58
CA PHE A 49 -1.55 -5.03 2.86
C PHE A 49 -0.51 -5.46 1.85
N ASP A 50 0.62 -5.99 2.32
CA ASP A 50 1.69 -6.47 1.46
C ASP A 50 1.29 -7.77 0.76
N TYR A 51 1.30 -7.79 -0.57
CA TYR A 51 0.91 -8.95 -1.40
C TYR A 51 1.79 -10.18 -1.17
N TYR A 52 3.12 -10.00 -1.03
CA TYR A 52 4.07 -11.12 -0.96
C TYR A 52 4.08 -11.81 0.40
N ALA A 53 3.85 -11.05 1.47
CA ALA A 53 3.66 -11.62 2.79
C ALA A 53 2.26 -12.23 2.98
N MET A 54 1.32 -11.99 2.04
CA MET A 54 -0.08 -12.42 2.14
C MET A 54 -0.22 -13.94 2.07
N PRO A 55 -0.76 -14.60 3.12
CA PRO A 55 -1.03 -16.04 3.12
C PRO A 55 -2.02 -16.48 2.04
N ASN A 56 -1.94 -17.75 1.63
CA ASN A 56 -2.87 -18.32 0.65
C ASN A 56 -4.33 -18.40 1.12
N SER A 57 -4.60 -18.21 2.42
CA SER A 57 -5.98 -18.13 2.95
C SER A 57 -6.76 -16.90 2.46
N TRP A 58 -6.07 -15.90 1.89
CA TRP A 58 -6.70 -14.70 1.36
C TRP A 58 -7.48 -14.99 0.08
N PRO A 59 -8.64 -14.35 -0.10
CA PRO A 59 -9.52 -14.65 -1.21
C PRO A 59 -8.84 -14.32 -2.54
N GLN A 60 -8.94 -15.25 -3.50
CA GLN A 60 -8.31 -15.17 -4.82
C GLN A 60 -6.76 -15.08 -4.81
N ARG A 61 -6.08 -15.32 -3.69
CA ARG A 61 -4.61 -15.18 -3.60
C ARG A 61 -3.83 -16.12 -4.52
N GLU A 62 -4.26 -17.38 -4.64
CA GLU A 62 -3.62 -18.36 -5.53
C GLU A 62 -3.89 -18.03 -7.00
N ALA A 63 -5.13 -17.70 -7.33
CA ALA A 63 -5.54 -17.34 -8.69
C ALA A 63 -4.85 -16.05 -9.18
N ALA A 64 -4.70 -15.04 -8.31
CA ALA A 64 -3.97 -13.82 -8.61
C ALA A 64 -2.50 -14.10 -8.97
N GLY A 65 -1.88 -15.14 -8.41
CA GLY A 65 -0.53 -15.55 -8.78
C GLY A 65 -0.38 -15.93 -10.26
N GLN A 66 -1.46 -16.36 -10.90
CA GLN A 66 -1.51 -16.75 -12.31
C GLN A 66 -1.87 -15.58 -13.26
N CYS A 67 -2.29 -14.45 -12.71
CA CYS A 67 -2.64 -13.26 -13.49
C CYS A 67 -1.42 -12.38 -13.78
N PRO A 68 -1.48 -11.53 -14.83
CA PRO A 68 -0.51 -10.47 -15.05
C PRO A 68 -0.38 -9.57 -13.81
N PHE A 69 0.85 -9.11 -13.53
CA PHE A 69 1.19 -8.31 -12.33
C PHE A 69 0.19 -7.19 -12.01
N LEU A 70 -0.16 -6.39 -13.03
CA LEU A 70 -1.06 -5.24 -12.89
C LEU A 70 -2.51 -5.61 -12.50
N GLN A 71 -2.92 -6.87 -12.68
CA GLN A 71 -4.28 -7.33 -12.36
C GLN A 71 -4.39 -7.96 -10.97
N ARG A 72 -3.26 -8.40 -10.40
CA ARG A 72 -3.20 -9.14 -9.14
C ARG A 72 -3.81 -8.38 -7.95
N PRO A 73 -3.49 -7.10 -7.70
CA PRO A 73 -4.02 -6.42 -6.51
C PRO A 73 -5.52 -6.20 -6.63
N GLY A 74 -6.00 -5.73 -7.79
CA GLY A 74 -7.42 -5.51 -8.05
C GLY A 74 -8.27 -6.78 -7.88
N MET A 75 -7.75 -7.94 -8.29
CA MET A 75 -8.45 -9.23 -8.10
C MET A 75 -8.67 -9.56 -6.62
N ILE A 76 -7.65 -9.36 -5.78
CA ILE A 76 -7.75 -9.62 -4.33
C ILE A 76 -8.62 -8.56 -3.65
N GLU A 77 -8.46 -7.28 -3.99
CA GLU A 77 -9.23 -6.17 -3.45
C GLU A 77 -10.74 -6.34 -3.71
N GLN A 78 -11.11 -6.76 -4.92
CA GLN A 78 -12.49 -7.08 -5.29
C GLN A 78 -13.02 -8.28 -4.50
N ALA A 79 -12.20 -9.31 -4.32
CA ALA A 79 -12.60 -10.51 -3.58
C ALA A 79 -12.79 -10.23 -2.08
N ILE A 80 -11.92 -9.42 -1.47
CA ILE A 80 -12.09 -8.91 -0.10
C ILE A 80 -13.40 -8.12 0.02
N SER A 81 -13.64 -7.21 -0.92
CA SER A 81 -14.84 -6.36 -0.93
C SER A 81 -16.11 -7.21 -0.98
N ALA A 82 -16.17 -8.19 -1.89
CA ALA A 82 -17.31 -9.07 -2.07
C ALA A 82 -17.57 -9.94 -0.84
N ASP A 83 -16.53 -10.57 -0.28
CA ASP A 83 -16.69 -11.43 0.90
C ASP A 83 -17.15 -10.66 2.14
N ILE A 84 -16.59 -9.47 2.40
CA ILE A 84 -16.98 -8.65 3.55
C ILE A 84 -18.37 -8.04 3.35
N ALA A 85 -18.72 -7.60 2.15
CA ALA A 85 -20.08 -7.13 1.87
C ALA A 85 -21.11 -8.23 2.10
N ASN A 86 -20.83 -9.46 1.64
CA ASN A 86 -21.69 -10.62 1.89
C ASN A 86 -21.83 -10.94 3.40
N GLU A 87 -20.75 -10.86 4.17
CA GLU A 87 -20.76 -11.05 5.63
C GLU A 87 -21.57 -9.99 6.40
N LEU A 88 -21.55 -8.76 5.92
CA LEU A 88 -22.25 -7.64 6.56
C LEU A 88 -23.72 -7.53 6.09
N GLY A 89 -24.06 -8.21 4.99
CA GLY A 89 -25.40 -8.35 4.44
C GLY A 89 -25.90 -7.11 3.67
N ASP A 90 -27.08 -7.23 3.07
CA ASP A 90 -27.62 -6.27 2.08
C ASP A 90 -27.77 -4.82 2.56
N ARG A 91 -27.84 -4.59 3.88
CA ARG A 91 -27.93 -3.24 4.46
C ARG A 91 -26.58 -2.54 4.56
N PHE A 92 -25.48 -3.24 4.33
CA PHE A 92 -24.15 -2.66 4.37
C PHE A 92 -23.91 -1.82 3.11
N ASN A 93 -23.54 -0.56 3.30
CA ASN A 93 -23.04 0.27 2.21
C ASN A 93 -21.62 -0.20 1.84
N ALA A 94 -21.49 -0.94 0.75
CA ALA A 94 -20.21 -1.45 0.25
C ALA A 94 -19.17 -0.35 -0.01
N ALA A 95 -19.59 0.89 -0.31
CA ALA A 95 -18.68 2.02 -0.50
C ALA A 95 -17.92 2.39 0.80
N ARG A 96 -18.33 1.88 1.97
CA ARG A 96 -17.60 2.06 3.23
C ARG A 96 -16.32 1.22 3.32
N LEU A 97 -16.08 0.32 2.39
CA LEU A 97 -14.88 -0.50 2.35
C LEU A 97 -14.11 -0.22 1.04
N VAL A 98 -12.86 0.22 1.17
CA VAL A 98 -11.95 0.50 0.06
C VAL A 98 -10.67 -0.31 0.28
N PRO A 99 -10.64 -1.61 -0.04
CA PRO A 99 -9.44 -2.41 0.14
C PRO A 99 -8.32 -1.94 -0.78
N TYR A 100 -7.09 -2.05 -0.29
CA TYR A 100 -5.87 -1.80 -1.03
C TYR A 100 -4.78 -2.81 -0.64
N VAL A 101 -4.17 -3.38 -1.67
CA VAL A 101 -3.09 -4.37 -1.57
C VAL A 101 -1.83 -3.77 -2.20
N GLN A 102 -0.85 -3.46 -1.37
CA GLN A 102 0.45 -2.99 -1.85
C GLN A 102 1.20 -4.18 -2.46
N MET A 103 1.55 -4.08 -3.75
CA MET A 103 2.21 -5.20 -4.44
C MET A 103 3.58 -5.51 -3.85
N HIS A 104 4.39 -4.53 -3.43
CA HIS A 104 5.69 -4.79 -2.78
C HIS A 104 5.81 -4.03 -1.47
N GLU A 105 6.99 -3.95 -0.88
CA GLU A 105 7.21 -3.14 0.30
C GLU A 105 6.92 -1.65 0.03
N PHE A 106 6.58 -0.91 1.08
CA PHE A 106 6.40 0.55 1.04
C PHE A 106 7.58 1.27 0.35
N GLU A 107 8.80 0.77 0.55
CA GLU A 107 10.04 1.27 -0.05
C GLU A 107 10.00 1.36 -1.57
N ALA A 108 9.18 0.54 -2.25
CA ALA A 108 8.99 0.63 -3.70
C ALA A 108 8.52 2.03 -4.11
N LEU A 109 7.63 2.64 -3.32
CA LEU A 109 7.12 4.00 -3.56
C LEU A 109 8.23 5.06 -3.47
N LEU A 110 9.32 4.81 -2.74
CA LEU A 110 10.43 5.77 -2.61
C LEU A 110 11.23 5.90 -3.92
N PHE A 111 11.17 4.92 -4.81
CA PHE A 111 11.79 5.00 -6.14
C PHE A 111 11.01 5.91 -7.12
N SER A 112 9.93 6.56 -6.67
CA SER A 112 9.19 7.55 -7.46
C SER A 112 10.01 8.81 -7.77
N GLU A 113 11.04 9.11 -6.98
CA GLU A 113 11.94 10.23 -7.23
C GLU A 113 13.38 9.86 -6.84
N PRO A 114 14.16 9.30 -7.79
CA PRO A 114 15.53 8.82 -7.53
C PRO A 114 16.44 9.86 -6.88
N ALA A 115 16.37 11.13 -7.30
CA ALA A 115 17.22 12.19 -6.77
C ALA A 115 16.93 12.49 -5.29
N LEU A 116 15.65 12.52 -4.91
CA LEU A 116 15.26 12.74 -3.51
C LEU A 116 15.52 11.50 -2.63
N LEU A 117 15.38 10.30 -3.18
CA LEU A 117 15.79 9.08 -2.49
C LEU A 117 17.31 9.07 -2.24
N ALA A 118 18.13 9.40 -3.25
CA ALA A 118 19.59 9.49 -3.11
C ALA A 118 19.98 10.50 -2.03
N LYS A 119 19.39 11.70 -2.09
CA LYS A 119 19.63 12.76 -1.11
C LYS A 119 19.25 12.33 0.31
N GLY A 120 18.10 11.66 0.46
CA GLY A 120 17.64 11.20 1.76
C GLY A 120 18.45 10.03 2.34
N LEU A 121 19.16 9.30 1.49
CA LEU A 121 20.10 8.24 1.88
C LEU A 121 21.55 8.74 2.04
N ASP A 122 21.79 10.04 1.86
CA ASP A 122 23.11 10.68 1.89
C ASP A 122 24.10 10.05 0.87
N LEU A 123 23.60 9.76 -0.33
CA LEU A 123 24.41 9.24 -1.43
C LEU A 123 25.02 10.40 -2.25
N ALA A 124 26.19 10.17 -2.83
CA ALA A 124 26.89 11.16 -3.66
C ALA A 124 26.14 11.51 -4.97
N GLY A 125 25.22 10.67 -5.41
CA GLY A 125 24.42 10.82 -6.62
C GLY A 125 23.33 9.76 -6.71
N ASP A 126 22.45 9.89 -7.70
CA ASP A 126 21.27 9.02 -7.90
C ASP A 126 21.44 7.96 -8.99
N ASP A 127 22.57 7.93 -9.72
CA ASP A 127 22.84 7.00 -10.83
C ASP A 127 22.49 5.54 -10.51
N ALA A 128 22.85 5.06 -9.31
CA ALA A 128 22.59 3.69 -8.90
C ALA A 128 21.09 3.43 -8.69
N ILE A 129 20.37 4.40 -8.13
CA ILE A 129 18.91 4.34 -7.92
C ILE A 129 18.19 4.44 -9.26
N GLN A 130 18.63 5.35 -10.13
CA GLN A 130 18.11 5.51 -11.48
C GLN A 130 18.29 4.22 -12.29
N THR A 131 19.45 3.57 -12.17
CA THR A 131 19.74 2.28 -12.79
C THR A 131 18.77 1.19 -12.32
N ILE A 132 18.42 1.17 -11.04
CA ILE A 132 17.41 0.26 -10.50
C ILE A 132 16.03 0.63 -11.05
N ARG A 133 15.63 1.89 -10.95
CA ARG A 133 14.32 2.38 -11.37
C ARG A 133 14.05 2.10 -12.85
N ASN A 134 15.06 2.24 -13.71
CA ASN A 134 14.96 2.04 -15.17
C ASN A 134 14.76 0.57 -15.58
N GLN A 135 14.94 -0.40 -14.67
CA GLN A 135 14.67 -1.82 -14.95
C GLN A 135 13.17 -2.14 -14.94
N PHE A 136 12.33 -1.22 -14.47
CA PHE A 136 10.91 -1.44 -14.23
C PHE A 136 10.08 -0.36 -14.90
N ARG A 137 8.82 -0.64 -15.22
CA ARG A 137 7.95 0.39 -15.83
C ARG A 137 7.51 1.41 -14.81
N THR A 138 7.16 0.95 -13.61
CA THR A 138 6.76 1.79 -12.47
C THR A 138 7.55 1.38 -11.22
N PRO A 139 7.63 2.25 -10.20
CA PRO A 139 8.18 1.86 -8.91
C PRO A 139 7.40 0.70 -8.28
N GLU A 140 6.12 0.57 -8.60
CA GLU A 140 5.26 -0.51 -8.11
C GLU A 140 5.67 -1.89 -8.61
N GLU A 141 6.46 -1.99 -9.69
CA GLU A 141 6.97 -3.26 -10.24
C GLU A 141 8.35 -3.64 -9.67
N ILE A 142 8.95 -2.82 -8.78
CA ILE A 142 10.26 -3.11 -8.20
C ILE A 142 10.13 -4.31 -7.25
N ASP A 143 10.35 -5.48 -7.82
CA ASP A 143 9.95 -6.77 -7.25
C ASP A 143 11.00 -7.41 -6.32
N ASP A 144 10.47 -8.26 -5.44
CA ASP A 144 11.20 -9.12 -4.54
C ASP A 144 11.50 -10.50 -5.16
N SER A 145 12.78 -10.82 -5.14
CA SER A 145 13.23 -12.04 -4.50
C SER A 145 13.69 -11.65 -3.10
N PRO A 146 13.93 -12.60 -2.18
CA PRO A 146 14.46 -12.29 -0.84
C PRO A 146 15.73 -11.44 -0.84
N GLN A 147 16.46 -11.40 -1.96
CA GLN A 147 17.68 -10.61 -2.15
C GLN A 147 17.47 -9.30 -2.94
N THR A 148 16.31 -9.12 -3.57
CA THR A 148 16.06 -7.98 -4.48
C THR A 148 14.87 -7.12 -4.10
N ALA A 149 14.22 -7.38 -2.96
CA ALA A 149 13.15 -6.53 -2.44
C ALA A 149 13.56 -5.04 -2.41
N PRO A 150 12.62 -4.09 -2.56
CA PRO A 150 12.90 -2.65 -2.55
C PRO A 150 13.78 -2.20 -1.39
N SER A 151 13.50 -2.66 -0.17
CA SER A 151 14.34 -2.31 0.97
C SER A 151 15.73 -2.93 0.94
N LYS A 152 15.89 -4.13 0.37
CA LYS A 152 17.19 -4.79 0.20
C LYS A 152 18.04 -4.05 -0.82
N ARG A 153 17.41 -3.51 -1.87
CA ARG A 153 18.06 -2.61 -2.83
C ARG A 153 18.57 -1.35 -2.16
N ILE A 154 17.73 -0.71 -1.34
CA ILE A 154 18.14 0.48 -0.58
C ILE A 154 19.28 0.12 0.39
N LEU A 155 19.17 -0.97 1.15
CA LEU A 155 20.22 -1.42 2.08
C LEU A 155 21.55 -1.75 1.36
N GLY A 156 21.48 -2.25 0.13
CA GLY A 156 22.67 -2.49 -0.70
C GLY A 156 23.38 -1.19 -1.12
N LEU A 157 22.66 -0.07 -1.21
CA LEU A 157 23.22 1.25 -1.49
C LEU A 157 23.65 1.98 -0.21
N GLN A 158 22.87 1.87 0.86
CA GLN A 158 23.09 2.50 2.15
C GLN A 158 22.83 1.49 3.29
N PRO A 159 23.87 0.82 3.81
CA PRO A 159 23.72 -0.21 4.85
C PRO A 159 23.13 0.30 6.18
N ARG A 160 23.15 1.61 6.43
CA ARG A 160 22.59 2.23 7.64
C ARG A 160 21.11 2.57 7.53
N TYR A 161 20.48 2.31 6.38
CA TYR A 161 19.08 2.65 6.15
C TYR A 161 18.15 2.00 7.19
N ASP A 162 17.42 2.82 7.93
CA ASP A 162 16.35 2.41 8.85
C ASP A 162 14.98 2.68 8.21
N LYS A 163 14.27 1.60 7.90
CA LYS A 163 12.94 1.64 7.29
C LYS A 163 11.92 2.50 8.06
N ARG A 164 12.02 2.56 9.39
CA ARG A 164 11.04 3.24 10.26
C ARG A 164 11.28 4.74 10.30
N ILE A 165 12.55 5.15 10.31
CA ILE A 165 12.93 6.55 10.45
C ILE A 165 13.17 7.14 9.06
N ASP A 166 14.15 6.60 8.34
CA ASP A 166 14.57 7.11 7.04
C ASP A 166 13.46 6.95 6.02
N GLY A 167 12.79 5.79 5.97
CA GLY A 167 11.66 5.56 5.06
C GLY A 167 10.56 6.61 5.22
N VAL A 168 10.24 7.00 6.45
CA VAL A 168 9.24 8.04 6.73
C VAL A 168 9.74 9.42 6.29
N LEU A 169 10.96 9.82 6.64
CA LEU A 169 11.51 11.13 6.29
C LEU A 169 11.66 11.29 4.76
N ILE A 170 12.20 10.27 4.11
CA ILE A 170 12.37 10.24 2.65
C ILE A 170 11.01 10.35 1.96
N SER A 171 10.01 9.58 2.41
CA SER A 171 8.67 9.64 1.84
C SER A 171 8.02 11.03 1.98
N GLN A 172 8.30 11.73 3.08
CA GLN A 172 7.80 13.10 3.29
C GLN A 172 8.46 14.09 2.33
N ASN A 173 9.76 13.94 2.07
CA ASN A 173 10.49 14.77 1.13
C ASN A 173 10.08 14.53 -0.32
N ILE A 174 9.87 13.26 -0.72
CA ILE A 174 9.34 12.89 -2.04
C ILE A 174 7.92 13.43 -2.21
N GLY A 175 7.09 13.28 -1.17
CA GLY A 175 5.73 13.79 -1.16
C GLY A 175 4.75 12.93 -1.98
N LEU A 176 3.46 13.12 -1.68
CA LEU A 176 2.40 12.29 -2.24
C LEU A 176 2.25 12.49 -3.75
N GLY A 177 2.46 13.71 -4.25
CA GLY A 177 2.26 14.05 -5.67
C GLY A 177 3.18 13.23 -6.59
N LEU A 178 4.48 13.15 -6.27
CA LEU A 178 5.44 12.37 -7.06
C LEU A 178 5.15 10.87 -6.99
N MET A 179 4.80 10.36 -5.80
CA MET A 179 4.39 8.97 -5.64
C MET A 179 3.18 8.63 -6.51
N ARG A 180 2.13 9.46 -6.49
CA ARG A 180 0.94 9.25 -7.33
C ARG A 180 1.23 9.34 -8.83
N ALA A 181 2.12 10.25 -9.23
CA ALA A 181 2.48 10.41 -10.63
C ALA A 181 3.20 9.17 -11.20
N GLN A 182 3.94 8.44 -10.35
CA GLN A 182 4.76 7.30 -10.77
C GLN A 182 4.14 5.93 -10.47
N CYS A 183 3.19 5.86 -9.53
CA CYS A 183 2.59 4.63 -9.04
C CYS A 183 1.07 4.61 -9.33
N PRO A 184 0.64 4.10 -10.50
CA PRO A 184 -0.76 4.11 -10.92
C PRO A 184 -1.73 3.42 -9.95
N HIS A 185 -1.40 2.26 -9.40
CA HIS A 185 -2.29 1.52 -8.51
C HIS A 185 -2.45 2.23 -7.16
N PHE A 186 -1.35 2.73 -6.59
CA PHE A 186 -1.37 3.59 -5.42
C PHE A 186 -2.14 4.90 -5.69
N SER A 187 -1.98 5.51 -6.86
CA SER A 187 -2.74 6.72 -7.24
C SER A 187 -4.24 6.46 -7.32
N GLU A 188 -4.66 5.33 -7.89
CA GLU A 188 -6.06 4.91 -7.96
C GLU A 188 -6.65 4.75 -6.54
N TRP A 189 -5.90 4.14 -5.62
CA TRP A 189 -6.31 4.03 -4.23
C TRP A 189 -6.51 5.39 -3.56
N ILE A 190 -5.55 6.30 -3.72
CA ILE A 190 -5.67 7.66 -3.17
C ILE A 190 -6.90 8.37 -3.78
N ALA A 191 -7.13 8.24 -5.08
CA ALA A 191 -8.31 8.80 -5.74
C ALA A 191 -9.62 8.27 -5.17
N LYS A 192 -9.73 6.94 -4.93
CA LYS A 192 -10.89 6.34 -4.25
C LYS A 192 -11.10 6.95 -2.86
N LEU A 193 -10.04 7.13 -2.08
CA LEU A 193 -10.14 7.75 -0.76
C LEU A 193 -10.57 9.22 -0.82
N GLU A 194 -10.17 9.97 -1.84
CA GLU A 194 -10.58 11.37 -2.04
C GLU A 194 -12.10 11.48 -2.26
N THR A 195 -12.71 10.56 -3.01
CA THR A 195 -14.18 10.54 -3.23
C THR A 195 -14.99 10.32 -1.94
N LEU A 196 -14.36 9.82 -0.87
CA LEU A 196 -15.02 9.66 0.43
C LEU A 196 -15.26 11.01 1.12
N ALA A 197 -14.51 12.06 0.76
CA ALA A 197 -14.75 13.41 1.26
C ALA A 197 -16.01 14.02 0.61
N GLU A 198 -16.28 13.66 -0.65
CA GLU A 198 -17.42 14.14 -1.44
C GLU A 198 -18.73 13.44 -1.06
N SER A 199 -18.62 12.23 -0.50
CA SER A 199 -19.75 11.39 -0.08
C SER A 199 -20.27 11.72 1.33
N ARG A 200 -19.82 12.84 1.92
CA ARG A 200 -20.18 13.30 3.27
C ARG A 200 -21.35 14.26 3.29
#